data_AF-A0A958NTL8-F1
#
_entry.id   AF-A0A958NTL8-F1
#
_cell.length_a   1.000
_cell.length_b   1.000
_cell.length_c   1.000
_cell.angle_alpha   90.00
_cell.angle_beta   90.00
_cell.angle_gamma   90.00
#
_symmetry.space_group_name_H-M   'P 1'
#
loop_
_entity.id
_entity.type
_entity.pdbx_description
1 polymer ?
#
loop_
_entity_poly.entity_id
_entity_poly.type
_entity_poly.pdbx_seq_one_letter_code
_entity_poly.pdbx_strand_id
1 'polypeptide(L)'
;RKKYGYRADHRPKVVQRLLTELKRHVSEDLQVLSDQNPKYPVWIKTQFPNATHETTKGRRGCVTGQGELKALQWDPLFALNHTAAMLRANMNRLFRKTWCTTKTPQGLKNHIDIYINFHNNVLTA
;
A
#
# COMPACT_ATOMS: atom_id res chain seq x y z
N ARG A 1 -20.94 5.30 24.77
CA ARG A 1 -20.77 5.50 23.30
C ARG A 1 -19.49 4.78 22.86
N LYS A 2 -19.50 3.87 21.86
CA LYS A 2 -18.24 3.22 21.39
C LYS A 2 -17.32 4.29 20.81
N LYS A 3 -16.04 4.32 21.22
CA LYS A 3 -15.02 5.27 20.75
C LYS A 3 -14.88 5.31 19.23
N TYR A 4 -15.14 4.17 18.58
CA TYR A 4 -15.23 4.04 17.12
C TYR A 4 -16.54 3.33 16.77
N GLY A 5 -17.38 3.98 15.95
CA GLY A 5 -18.62 3.40 15.43
C GLY A 5 -18.37 2.47 14.23
N TYR A 6 -19.44 1.95 13.65
CA TYR A 6 -19.38 1.19 12.40
C TYR A 6 -18.76 2.04 11.28
N ARG A 7 -17.89 1.42 10.47
CA ARG A 7 -17.28 2.03 9.28
C ARG A 7 -17.54 1.09 8.11
N ALA A 8 -18.19 1.60 7.07
CA ALA A 8 -18.42 0.83 5.86
C ALA A 8 -17.08 0.48 5.18
N ASP A 9 -16.98 -0.76 4.68
CA ASP A 9 -15.81 -1.20 3.93
C ASP A 9 -15.91 -0.70 2.48
N HIS A 10 -15.17 0.36 2.17
CA HIS A 10 -15.12 0.93 0.82
C HIS A 10 -14.03 0.31 -0.07
N ARG A 11 -13.21 -0.61 0.45
CA ARG A 11 -12.08 -1.21 -0.30
C ARG A 11 -12.50 -1.83 -1.63
N PRO A 12 -13.58 -2.63 -1.73
CA PRO A 12 -13.96 -3.26 -2.99
C PRO A 12 -14.22 -2.25 -4.11
N LYS A 13 -14.96 -1.18 -3.81
CA LYS A 13 -15.27 -0.11 -4.78
C LYS A 13 -14.00 0.63 -5.22
N VAL A 14 -13.13 0.96 -4.27
CA VAL A 14 -11.89 1.72 -4.56
C VAL A 14 -10.91 0.88 -5.37
N VAL A 15 -10.71 -0.39 -5.02
CA VAL A 15 -9.80 -1.29 -5.74
C VAL A 15 -10.29 -1.55 -7.15
N GLN A 16 -11.60 -1.81 -7.34
CA GLN A 16 -12.15 -1.99 -8.69
C GLN A 16 -11.91 -0.76 -9.57
N ARG A 17 -12.19 0.44 -9.04
CA ARG A 17 -11.93 1.70 -9.76
C ARG A 17 -10.46 1.83 -10.15
N LEU A 18 -9.55 1.60 -9.21
CA LEU A 18 -8.10 1.66 -9.45
C LEU A 18 -7.67 0.70 -10.56
N LEU A 19 -8.09 -0.57 -10.48
CA LEU A 19 -7.72 -1.57 -11.49
C LEU A 19 -8.28 -1.21 -12.88
N THR A 20 -9.50 -0.65 -12.95
CA THR A 20 -10.08 -0.16 -14.21
C THR A 20 -9.32 1.04 -14.76
N GLU A 21 -8.86 1.96 -13.92
CA GLU A 21 -8.01 3.08 -14.35
C GLU A 21 -6.66 2.57 -14.88
N LEU A 22 -6.05 1.62 -14.18
CA LEU A 22 -4.75 1.03 -14.55
C LEU A 22 -4.77 0.31 -15.90
N LYS A 23 -5.90 -0.25 -16.33
CA LYS A 23 -6.03 -0.92 -17.66
C LYS A 23 -5.52 -0.07 -18.82
N ARG A 24 -5.64 1.25 -18.74
CA ARG A 24 -5.23 2.18 -19.79
C ARG A 24 -3.72 2.42 -19.84
N HIS A 25 -2.99 1.93 -18.85
CA HIS A 25 -1.58 2.24 -18.61
C HIS A 25 -0.70 0.98 -18.52
N VAL A 26 -1.27 -0.22 -18.59
CA VAL A 26 -0.54 -1.49 -18.46
C VAL A 26 -0.87 -2.41 -19.63
N SER A 27 0.06 -3.32 -19.94
CA SER A 27 -0.17 -4.39 -20.92
C SER A 27 -1.25 -5.37 -20.42
N GLU A 28 -1.93 -6.05 -21.35
CA GLU A 28 -2.84 -7.14 -21.02
C GLU A 28 -2.10 -8.32 -20.37
N ASP A 29 -0.83 -8.53 -20.74
CA ASP A 29 0.05 -9.59 -20.24
C ASP A 29 0.96 -9.09 -19.11
N LEU A 30 0.37 -8.52 -18.05
CA LEU A 30 1.15 -8.06 -16.90
C LEU A 30 1.39 -9.15 -15.86
N GLN A 31 2.48 -8.98 -15.09
CA GLN A 31 2.72 -9.74 -13.87
C GLN A 31 2.27 -8.92 -12.67
N VAL A 32 1.47 -9.53 -11.80
CA VAL A 32 1.00 -8.92 -10.55
C VAL A 32 1.58 -9.72 -9.39
N LEU A 33 2.29 -9.03 -8.49
CA LEU A 33 2.78 -9.59 -7.24
C LEU A 33 2.00 -8.97 -6.09
N SER A 34 1.37 -9.78 -5.24
CA SER A 34 0.62 -9.29 -4.06
C SER A 34 0.90 -10.11 -2.80
N ASP A 35 0.35 -9.68 -1.67
CA ASP A 35 0.23 -10.56 -0.50
C ASP A 35 -0.85 -11.64 -0.73
N GLN A 36 -1.04 -12.51 0.27
CA GLN A 36 -2.06 -13.57 0.26
C GLN A 36 -3.45 -13.11 0.74
N ASN A 37 -3.82 -11.84 0.59
CA ASN A 37 -5.19 -11.44 0.86
C ASN A 37 -6.15 -12.15 -0.12
N PRO A 38 -7.14 -12.91 0.39
CA PRO A 38 -8.00 -13.76 -0.42
C PRO A 38 -8.87 -13.00 -1.43
N LYS A 39 -9.00 -11.67 -1.29
CA LYS A 39 -9.76 -10.84 -2.23
C LYS A 39 -8.98 -10.49 -3.51
N TYR A 40 -7.64 -10.43 -3.45
CA TYR A 40 -6.84 -10.01 -4.60
C TYR A 40 -6.99 -10.91 -5.83
N PRO A 41 -6.93 -12.25 -5.73
CA PRO A 41 -7.06 -13.12 -6.91
C PRO A 41 -8.34 -12.86 -7.71
N VAL A 42 -9.47 -12.69 -7.01
CA VAL A 42 -10.76 -12.43 -7.65
C VAL A 42 -10.76 -11.06 -8.34
N TRP A 43 -10.31 -10.02 -7.66
CA TRP A 43 -10.28 -8.66 -8.21
C TRP A 43 -9.34 -8.53 -9.41
N ILE A 44 -8.15 -9.14 -9.33
CA ILE A 44 -7.16 -9.12 -10.40
C ILE A 44 -7.69 -9.91 -11.59
N LYS A 45 -8.14 -11.15 -11.42
CA LYS A 45 -8.65 -11.98 -12.51
C LYS A 45 -9.85 -11.36 -13.24
N THR A 46 -10.71 -10.64 -12.51
CA THR A 46 -11.87 -9.94 -13.08
C THR A 46 -11.45 -8.81 -14.03
N GLN A 47 -10.36 -8.10 -13.72
CA GLN A 47 -9.91 -6.96 -14.51
C GLN A 47 -8.85 -7.37 -15.54
N PHE A 48 -7.92 -8.25 -15.18
CA PHE A 48 -6.78 -8.67 -15.98
C PHE A 48 -6.81 -10.20 -16.12
N PRO A 49 -7.65 -10.75 -17.03
CA PRO A 49 -7.81 -12.19 -17.17
C PRO A 49 -6.54 -12.92 -17.62
N ASN A 50 -5.66 -12.23 -18.36
CA ASN A 50 -4.41 -12.79 -18.89
C ASN A 50 -3.20 -12.52 -17.98
N ALA A 51 -3.38 -11.75 -16.90
CA ALA A 51 -2.28 -11.45 -15.98
C ALA A 51 -1.80 -12.71 -15.23
N THR A 52 -0.49 -12.79 -15.03
CA THR A 52 0.11 -13.77 -14.13
C THR A 52 0.07 -13.18 -12.72
N HIS A 53 -0.65 -13.83 -11.80
CA HIS A 53 -0.78 -13.35 -10.41
C HIS A 53 -0.03 -14.25 -9.44
N GLU A 54 1.03 -13.71 -8.85
CA GLU A 54 1.83 -14.37 -7.82
C GLU A 54 1.50 -13.80 -6.44
N THR A 55 1.42 -14.67 -5.43
CA THR A 55 1.10 -14.26 -4.05
C THR A 55 2.21 -14.64 -3.10
N THR A 56 2.62 -13.68 -2.27
CA THR A 56 3.64 -13.87 -1.25
C THR A 56 2.98 -13.96 0.13
N LYS A 57 3.22 -15.05 0.85
CA LYS A 57 2.70 -15.21 2.20
C LYS A 57 3.42 -14.28 3.16
N GLY A 58 2.68 -13.41 3.84
CA GLY A 58 3.22 -12.54 4.88
C GLY A 58 3.98 -13.31 5.96
N ARG A 59 5.02 -12.68 6.51
CA ARG A 59 5.86 -13.23 7.58
C ARG A 59 5.96 -12.24 8.74
N ARG A 60 6.22 -12.76 9.93
CA ARG A 60 6.43 -11.94 11.13
C ARG A 60 7.68 -11.09 10.96
N GLY A 61 7.64 -9.87 11.51
CA GLY A 61 8.84 -9.06 11.70
C GLY A 61 9.82 -9.77 12.63
N CYS A 62 11.10 -9.50 12.45
CA CYS A 62 12.13 -9.94 13.37
C CYS A 62 11.97 -9.20 14.70
N VAL A 63 12.20 -9.90 15.82
CA VAL A 63 12.16 -9.30 17.17
C VAL A 63 13.46 -8.53 17.47
N THR A 64 14.54 -8.78 16.71
CA THR A 64 15.84 -8.09 16.83
C THR A 64 15.98 -6.98 15.78
N GLY A 65 16.56 -5.83 16.16
CA GLY A 65 16.66 -4.62 15.33
C GLY A 65 15.46 -3.66 15.49
N GLN A 66 15.33 -2.63 14.63
CA GLN A 66 14.21 -1.66 14.65
C GLN A 66 12.83 -2.28 14.29
N GLY A 67 12.68 -3.61 14.30
CA GLY A 67 11.42 -4.33 14.06
C GLY A 67 10.90 -4.32 12.61
N GLU A 68 11.56 -3.60 11.71
CA GLU A 68 11.14 -3.44 10.32
C GLU A 68 11.58 -4.61 9.41
N LEU A 69 12.72 -5.23 9.72
CA LEU A 69 13.26 -6.34 8.94
C LEU A 69 12.47 -7.63 9.25
N LYS A 70 12.07 -8.35 8.20
CA LYS A 70 11.45 -9.67 8.33
C LYS A 70 12.50 -10.68 8.82
N ALA A 71 12.05 -11.75 9.45
CA ALA A 71 12.93 -12.83 9.90
C ALA A 71 13.62 -13.60 8.75
N LEU A 72 13.22 -13.37 7.50
CA LEU A 72 13.87 -13.90 6.30
C LEU A 72 14.81 -12.86 5.70
N GLN A 73 15.90 -13.34 5.09
CA GLN A 73 16.87 -12.52 4.37
C GLN A 73 16.29 -11.91 3.08
N TRP A 74 15.29 -12.55 2.46
CA TRP A 74 14.65 -12.08 1.22
C TRP A 74 13.12 -11.99 1.36
N ASP A 75 12.55 -10.82 1.10
CA ASP A 75 11.11 -10.57 1.03
C ASP A 75 10.76 -10.04 -0.39
N PRO A 76 10.04 -10.81 -1.23
CA PRO A 76 9.62 -10.36 -2.56
C PRO A 76 8.82 -9.05 -2.55
N LEU A 77 8.16 -8.73 -1.43
CA LEU A 77 7.39 -7.50 -1.26
C LEU A 77 8.19 -6.40 -0.54
N PHE A 78 9.50 -6.58 -0.32
CA PHE A 78 10.31 -5.64 0.46
C PHE A 78 10.21 -4.21 -0.06
N ALA A 79 10.39 -3.98 -1.36
CA ALA A 79 10.37 -2.65 -1.95
C ALA A 79 9.03 -1.94 -1.71
N LEU A 80 7.90 -2.66 -1.87
CA LEU A 80 6.56 -2.14 -1.60
C LEU A 80 6.37 -1.85 -0.10
N ASN A 81 6.74 -2.79 0.75
CA ASN A 81 6.60 -2.69 2.20
C ASN A 81 7.46 -1.54 2.76
N HIS A 82 8.68 -1.39 2.26
CA HIS A 82 9.61 -0.33 2.62
C HIS A 82 9.09 1.03 2.15
N THR A 83 8.60 1.14 0.91
CA THR A 83 7.94 2.36 0.41
C THR A 83 6.75 2.77 1.30
N ALA A 84 5.92 1.80 1.69
CA ALA A 84 4.79 2.05 2.60
C ALA A 84 5.25 2.45 4.02
N ALA A 85 6.39 1.94 4.49
CA ALA A 85 7.00 2.33 5.76
C ALA A 85 7.53 3.78 5.70
N MET A 86 8.26 4.11 4.64
CA MET A 86 8.74 5.46 4.37
C MET A 86 7.59 6.46 4.27
N LEU A 87 6.52 6.12 3.55
CA LEU A 87 5.32 6.96 3.48
C LEU A 87 4.76 7.20 4.88
N ARG A 88 4.57 6.16 5.70
CA ARG A 88 4.05 6.32 7.07
C ARG A 88 4.95 7.18 7.95
N ALA A 89 6.27 7.02 7.84
CA ALA A 89 7.25 7.78 8.61
C ALA A 89 7.28 9.27 8.22
N ASN A 90 7.14 9.58 6.93
CA ASN A 90 7.24 10.94 6.41
C ASN A 90 5.89 11.69 6.35
N MET A 91 4.77 10.99 6.48
CA MET A 91 3.44 11.60 6.50
C MET A 91 3.06 12.20 7.86
N ASN A 92 3.88 11.99 8.90
CA ASN A 92 3.63 12.58 10.20
C ASN A 92 3.80 14.12 10.15
N ARG A 93 3.00 14.83 10.94
CA ARG A 93 3.06 16.32 10.97
C ARG A 93 3.98 16.81 12.08
N LEU A 94 3.93 16.14 13.23
CA LEU A 94 4.80 16.34 14.38
C LEU A 94 5.15 14.96 14.93
N PHE A 95 6.44 14.70 15.16
CA PHE A 95 6.97 13.44 15.71
C PHE A 95 6.65 13.26 17.21
N ARG A 96 5.39 13.44 17.62
CA ARG A 96 4.89 13.02 18.94
C ARG A 96 3.88 11.90 18.78
N LYS A 97 3.91 10.93 19.70
CA LYS A 97 3.18 9.63 19.73
C LYS A 97 1.70 9.64 19.27
N THR A 98 1.03 10.78 19.18
CA THR A 98 -0.43 10.87 18.98
C THR A 98 -0.89 11.80 17.85
N TRP A 99 0.00 12.44 17.09
CA TRP A 99 -0.36 13.50 16.12
C TRP A 99 -0.04 13.18 14.65
N CYS A 100 -0.30 11.94 14.23
CA CYS A 100 -0.37 11.56 12.81
C CYS A 100 -1.76 11.84 12.19
N THR A 101 -2.49 12.83 12.71
CA THR A 101 -3.84 13.15 12.26
C THR A 101 -3.83 14.33 11.30
N THR A 102 -4.56 14.20 10.19
CA THR A 102 -4.85 15.31 9.31
C THR A 102 -6.29 15.76 9.53
N LYS A 103 -6.50 17.06 9.72
CA LYS A 103 -7.82 17.63 10.02
C LYS A 103 -8.80 17.55 8.85
N THR A 104 -8.30 17.56 7.61
CA THR A 104 -9.12 17.54 6.40
C THR A 104 -8.63 16.46 5.41
N PRO A 105 -9.55 15.82 4.65
CA PRO A 105 -9.18 14.89 3.59
C PRO A 105 -8.30 15.53 2.51
N GLN A 106 -8.60 16.79 2.13
CA GLN A 106 -7.82 17.52 1.13
C GLN A 106 -6.38 17.78 1.60
N GLY A 107 -6.19 18.14 2.88
CA GLY A 107 -4.85 18.33 3.43
C GLY A 107 -4.03 17.04 3.42
N LEU A 108 -4.69 15.89 3.61
CA LEU A 108 -4.03 14.59 3.57
C LEU A 108 -3.61 14.27 2.14
N LYS A 109 -4.51 14.48 1.18
CA LYS A 109 -4.23 14.31 -0.25
C LYS A 109 -3.05 15.17 -0.69
N ASN A 110 -3.07 16.47 -0.40
CA ASN A 110 -1.99 17.38 -0.79
C ASN A 110 -0.64 16.95 -0.22
N HIS A 111 -0.61 16.48 1.03
CA HIS A 111 0.64 16.02 1.65
C HIS A 111 1.13 14.70 1.03
N ILE A 112 0.23 13.77 0.71
CA ILE A 112 0.56 12.54 -0.03
C ILE A 112 1.11 12.90 -1.41
N ASP A 113 0.49 13.84 -2.14
CA ASP A 113 0.93 14.24 -3.49
C ASP A 113 2.36 14.81 -3.47
N ILE A 114 2.69 15.64 -2.46
CA ILE A 114 4.06 16.16 -2.25
C ILE A 114 5.04 15.01 -2.01
N TYR A 115 4.69 14.07 -1.11
CA TYR A 115 5.54 12.92 -0.84
C TYR A 115 5.73 12.04 -2.09
N ILE A 116 4.67 11.77 -2.87
CA ILE A 116 4.77 10.97 -4.10
C ILE A 116 5.75 11.63 -5.07
N ASN A 117 5.65 12.96 -5.25
CA ASN A 117 6.57 13.69 -6.12
C ASN A 117 8.02 13.57 -5.65
N PHE A 118 8.29 13.80 -4.35
CA PHE A 118 9.64 13.66 -3.81
C PHE A 118 10.17 12.22 -3.89
N HIS A 119 9.36 11.24 -3.52
CA HIS A 119 9.74 9.83 -3.53
C HIS A 119 10.13 9.38 -4.94
N ASN A 120 9.30 9.70 -5.93
CA ASN A 120 9.51 9.27 -7.30
C ASN A 120 10.69 9.97 -8.00
N ASN A 121 10.96 11.24 -7.67
CA ASN A 121 12.01 12.02 -8.35
C ASN A 121 13.35 12.07 -7.61
N VAL A 122 13.38 11.74 -6.31
CA VAL A 122 14.59 11.87 -5.48
C VAL A 122 14.99 10.54 -4.85
N LEU A 123 14.03 9.73 -4.38
CA LEU A 123 14.35 8.49 -3.65
C LEU A 123 14.44 7.26 -4.55
N THR A 124 13.73 7.24 -5.68
CA THR A 124 13.69 6.09 -6.62
C THR A 124 14.22 6.40 -8.01
N ALA A 125 14.69 7.64 -8.25
CA ALA A 125 15.23 8.08 -9.53
C ALA A 125 16.65 7.55 -9.80
#